data_AF-A0A2N2XIP3-F1
#
_entry.id   AF-A0A2N2XIP3-F1
#
_cell.length_a   1.000
_cell.length_b   1.000
_cell.length_c   1.000
_cell.angle_alpha   90.00
_cell.angle_beta   90.00
_cell.angle_gamma   90.00
#
_symmetry.space_group_name_H-M   'P 1'
#
loop_
_entity.id
_entity.type
_entity.pdbx_description
1 polymer ?
#
loop_
_entity_poly.entity_id
_entity_poly.type
_entity_poly.pdbx_seq_one_letter_code
_entity_poly.pdbx_strand_id
1 'polypeptide(L)'
;KLNAIIHPAVRLAFSDWCKANESHPFVIEEAAILFETGMAKDFDLIIVVSAPEEVRLERVIKRDGISRDEFYKRAAVQWPESKKTELADFIIHNDGQQLLISQVTEIWQKITGKAN
;
A
#
# COMPACT_ATOMS: atom_id res chain seq x y z
N LYS A 1 17.22 -11.57 10.89
CA LYS A 1 17.87 -11.04 12.12
C LYS A 1 17.87 -9.51 12.16
N LEU A 2 18.31 -8.81 11.11
CA LEU A 2 18.28 -7.33 11.07
C LEU A 2 16.86 -6.74 11.13
N ASN A 3 15.92 -7.30 10.35
CA ASN A 3 14.53 -6.82 10.33
C ASN A 3 13.84 -6.87 11.71
N ALA A 4 14.21 -7.83 12.57
CA ALA A 4 13.65 -7.94 13.93
C ALA A 4 14.06 -6.78 14.85
N ILE A 5 15.15 -6.07 14.52
CA ILE A 5 15.62 -4.87 15.24
C ILE A 5 15.05 -3.61 14.58
N ILE A 6 15.00 -3.59 13.24
CA ILE A 6 14.52 -2.43 12.48
C ILE A 6 13.01 -2.23 12.65
N HIS A 7 12.18 -3.28 12.57
CA HIS A 7 10.73 -3.14 12.61
C HIS A 7 10.22 -2.47 13.91
N PRO A 8 10.70 -2.82 15.13
CA PRO A 8 10.33 -2.11 16.34
C PRO A 8 10.69 -0.62 16.32
N ALA A 9 11.90 -0.28 15.85
CA ALA A 9 12.36 1.11 15.79
C ALA A 9 11.54 1.93 14.77
N VAL A 10 11.23 1.37 13.61
CA VAL A 10 10.40 2.02 12.58
C VAL A 10 8.98 2.23 13.09
N ARG A 11 8.40 1.24 13.78
CA ARG A 11 7.05 1.38 14.39
C ARG A 11 7.01 2.46 15.45
N LEU A 12 8.03 2.54 16.31
CA LEU A 12 8.10 3.60 17.32
C LEU A 12 8.20 4.98 16.66
N ALA A 13 9.08 5.13 15.67
CA ALA A 13 9.23 6.38 14.93
C ALA A 13 7.94 6.78 14.21
N PHE A 14 7.22 5.83 13.61
CA PHE A 14 5.93 6.10 13.00
C PHE A 14 4.88 6.52 14.04
N SER A 15 4.80 5.84 15.18
CA SER A 15 3.87 6.22 16.26
C SER A 15 4.13 7.63 16.78
N ASP A 16 5.39 8.01 16.96
CA ASP A 16 5.75 9.36 17.40
C ASP A 16 5.45 10.41 16.32
N TRP A 17 5.63 10.04 15.04
CA TRP A 17 5.22 10.88 13.92
C TRP A 17 3.71 11.06 13.85
N CYS A 18 2.91 10.02 14.11
CA CYS A 18 1.45 10.13 14.20
C CYS A 18 1.03 11.10 15.30
N LYS A 19 1.62 10.98 16.50
CA LYS A 19 1.36 11.90 17.63
C LYS A 19 1.65 13.35 17.28
N ALA A 20 2.77 13.59 16.58
CA ALA A 20 3.13 14.93 16.12
C ALA A 20 2.16 15.51 15.07
N ASN A 21 1.33 14.67 14.43
CA ASN A 21 0.40 15.04 13.38
C ASN A 21 -1.08 14.83 13.76
N GLU A 22 -1.40 14.72 15.05
CA GLU A 22 -2.77 14.52 15.58
C GLU A 22 -3.77 15.61 15.17
N SER A 23 -3.29 16.78 14.72
CA SER A 23 -4.14 17.86 14.20
C SER A 23 -4.73 17.55 12.81
N HIS A 24 -4.20 16.55 12.10
CA HIS A 24 -4.72 16.11 10.80
C HIS A 24 -5.84 15.07 11.00
N PRO A 25 -6.83 15.03 10.10
CA PRO A 25 -7.97 14.11 10.23
C PRO A 25 -7.56 12.63 10.12
N PHE A 26 -6.47 12.35 9.40
CA PHE A 26 -5.87 11.03 9.30
C PHE A 26 -4.45 11.15 8.75
N VAL A 27 -3.72 10.04 8.79
CA VAL A 27 -2.40 9.86 8.19
C VAL A 27 -2.39 8.65 7.26
N ILE A 28 -1.44 8.58 6.33
CA ILE A 28 -1.26 7.43 5.44
C ILE A 28 0.15 6.90 5.63
N GLU A 29 0.28 5.59 5.87
CA GLU A 29 1.54 4.86 5.82
C GLU A 29 1.60 4.02 4.54
N GLU A 30 2.71 4.12 3.79
CA GLU A 30 2.96 3.24 2.66
C GLU A 30 3.72 2.00 3.14
N ALA A 31 3.14 0.80 2.95
CA ALA A 31 3.76 -0.45 3.34
C ALA A 31 3.63 -1.53 2.25
N ALA A 32 4.77 -1.98 1.72
CA ALA A 32 4.81 -2.99 0.64
C ALA A 32 4.46 -4.43 1.09
N ILE A 33 4.62 -4.73 2.39
CA ILE A 33 4.42 -6.08 2.97
C ILE A 33 3.52 -6.05 4.23
N LEU A 34 2.47 -5.23 4.16
CA LEU A 34 1.57 -4.95 5.29
C LEU A 34 0.91 -6.21 5.87
N PHE A 35 0.38 -7.08 5.00
CA PHE A 35 -0.36 -8.27 5.42
C PHE A 35 0.58 -9.39 5.86
N GLU A 36 1.68 -9.57 5.15
CA GLU A 36 2.72 -10.56 5.36
C GLU A 36 3.38 -10.42 6.73
N THR A 37 3.51 -9.17 7.20
CA THR A 37 4.08 -8.83 8.50
C THR A 37 3.05 -8.80 9.63
N GLY A 38 1.77 -9.03 9.33
CA GLY A 38 0.67 -8.96 10.29
C GLY A 38 0.41 -7.56 10.85
N MET A 39 0.86 -6.52 10.15
CA MET A 39 0.71 -5.12 10.54
C MET A 39 -0.64 -4.53 10.17
N ALA A 40 -1.41 -5.18 9.29
CA ALA A 40 -2.76 -4.76 8.89
C ALA A 40 -3.68 -4.40 10.07
N LYS A 41 -3.55 -5.11 11.20
CA LYS A 41 -4.35 -4.87 12.43
C LYS A 41 -4.04 -3.55 13.15
N ASP A 42 -2.93 -2.90 12.81
CA ASP A 42 -2.48 -1.67 13.43
C ASP A 42 -3.06 -0.42 12.72
N PHE A 43 -3.93 -0.63 11.70
CA PHE A 43 -4.55 0.43 10.90
C PHE A 43 -6.07 0.39 11.00
N ASP A 44 -6.71 1.58 10.96
CA ASP A 44 -8.17 1.70 10.94
C ASP A 44 -8.78 1.34 9.59
N LEU A 45 -8.06 1.67 8.50
CA LEU A 45 -8.48 1.46 7.12
C LEU A 45 -7.27 1.07 6.25
N ILE A 46 -7.50 0.18 5.29
CA ILE A 46 -6.49 -0.33 4.37
C ILE A 46 -6.91 -0.04 2.92
N ILE A 47 -6.02 0.61 2.19
CA ILE A 47 -6.18 0.89 0.76
C ILE A 47 -5.20 0.03 -0.03
N VAL A 48 -5.70 -0.82 -0.92
CA VAL A 48 -4.85 -1.62 -1.82
C VAL A 48 -4.82 -0.99 -3.21
N VAL A 49 -3.62 -0.68 -3.71
CA VAL A 49 -3.41 -0.29 -5.10
C VAL A 49 -3.12 -1.55 -5.93
N SER A 50 -4.05 -1.90 -6.82
CA SER A 50 -4.01 -3.12 -7.65
C SER A 50 -3.78 -2.76 -9.12
N ALA A 51 -3.04 -3.62 -9.83
CA ALA A 51 -2.89 -3.54 -11.28
C ALA A 51 -2.59 -4.93 -11.84
N PRO A 52 -3.01 -5.23 -13.09
CA PRO A 52 -2.68 -6.48 -13.74
C PRO A 52 -1.19 -6.78 -13.68
N GLU A 53 -0.82 -8.05 -13.48
CA GLU A 53 0.57 -8.46 -13.31
C GLU A 53 1.47 -8.01 -14.47
N GLU A 54 1.01 -8.13 -15.70
CA GLU A 54 1.76 -7.68 -16.88
C GLU A 54 2.04 -6.17 -16.84
N VAL A 55 1.07 -5.36 -16.41
CA VAL A 55 1.26 -3.91 -16.25
C VAL A 55 2.30 -3.61 -15.16
N ARG A 56 2.27 -4.36 -14.05
CA ARG A 56 3.27 -4.23 -12.98
C ARG A 56 4.66 -4.63 -13.47
N LEU A 57 4.75 -5.77 -14.18
CA LEU A 57 5.99 -6.29 -14.76
C LEU A 57 6.63 -5.28 -15.70
N GLU A 58 5.87 -4.77 -16.67
CA GLU A 58 6.36 -3.78 -17.64
C GLU A 58 6.88 -2.51 -16.95
N ARG A 59 6.14 -1.99 -15.96
CA ARG A 59 6.54 -0.80 -15.20
C ARG A 59 7.81 -1.03 -14.40
N VAL A 60 7.93 -2.16 -13.71
CA VAL A 60 9.11 -2.48 -12.89
C VAL A 60 10.34 -2.68 -13.77
N ILE A 61 10.22 -3.41 -14.88
CA ILE A 61 11.34 -3.58 -15.83
C ILE A 61 11.77 -2.23 -16.40
N LYS A 62 10.82 -1.39 -16.82
CA LYS A 62 11.11 -0.07 -17.39
C LYS A 62 11.77 0.87 -16.37
N ARG A 63 11.34 0.82 -15.11
CA ARG A 63 11.83 1.72 -14.04
C ARG A 63 13.17 1.25 -13.46
N ASP A 64 13.29 -0.04 -13.15
CA ASP A 64 14.39 -0.59 -12.35
C ASP A 64 15.44 -1.32 -13.21
N GLY A 65 15.14 -1.58 -14.49
CA GLY A 65 16.05 -2.29 -15.41
C GLY A 65 16.28 -3.76 -15.07
N ILE A 66 15.39 -4.38 -14.27
CA ILE A 66 15.52 -5.77 -13.84
C ILE A 66 14.96 -6.75 -14.88
N SER A 67 15.35 -8.01 -14.77
CA SER A 67 14.80 -9.12 -15.57
C SER A 67 13.40 -9.56 -15.10
N ARG A 68 12.68 -10.29 -15.96
CA ARG A 68 11.40 -10.92 -15.60
C ARG A 68 11.54 -11.87 -14.40
N ASP A 69 12.59 -12.68 -14.37
CA ASP A 69 12.82 -13.62 -13.27
C ASP A 69 13.05 -12.91 -11.93
N GLU A 70 13.73 -11.77 -11.94
CA GLU A 70 13.92 -10.95 -10.74
C GLU A 70 12.61 -10.32 -10.27
N PHE A 71 11.74 -9.89 -11.20
CA PHE A 71 10.40 -9.45 -10.85
C PHE A 71 9.62 -10.58 -10.16
N TYR A 72 9.56 -11.78 -10.73
CA TYR A 72 8.82 -12.89 -10.15
C TYR A 72 9.38 -13.34 -8.80
N LYS A 73 10.71 -13.31 -8.61
CA LYS A 73 11.33 -13.54 -7.29
C LYS A 73 10.88 -12.53 -6.24
N ARG A 74 10.74 -11.25 -6.61
CA ARG A 74 10.23 -10.19 -5.71
C ARG A 74 8.72 -10.31 -5.47
N ALA A 75 7.95 -10.68 -6.49
CA ALA A 75 6.51 -10.89 -6.35
C ALA A 75 6.20 -12.07 -5.42
N ALA A 76 7.01 -13.14 -5.48
CA ALA A 76 6.80 -14.36 -4.70
C ALA A 76 6.93 -14.20 -3.18
N VAL A 77 7.58 -13.13 -2.68
CA VAL A 77 7.66 -12.85 -1.24
C VAL A 77 6.46 -12.07 -0.71
N GLN A 78 5.57 -11.63 -1.59
CA GLN A 78 4.33 -10.94 -1.24
C GLN A 78 3.15 -11.89 -1.36
N TRP A 79 2.06 -11.59 -0.66
CA TRP A 79 0.79 -12.25 -0.81
C TRP A 79 0.22 -12.01 -2.20
N PRO A 80 -0.53 -13.00 -2.74
CA PRO A 80 -1.29 -12.83 -3.97
C PRO A 80 -2.19 -11.59 -3.90
N GLU A 81 -2.30 -10.88 -5.02
CA GLU A 81 -3.09 -9.65 -5.08
C GLU A 81 -4.55 -9.89 -4.71
N SER A 82 -5.14 -10.99 -5.17
CA SER A 82 -6.52 -11.39 -4.84
C SER A 82 -6.77 -11.44 -3.33
N LYS A 83 -5.82 -12.01 -2.57
CA LYS A 83 -5.91 -12.10 -1.12
C LYS A 83 -5.80 -10.73 -0.44
N LYS A 84 -4.99 -9.83 -1.01
CA LYS A 84 -4.87 -8.45 -0.49
C LYS A 84 -6.14 -7.66 -0.74
N THR A 85 -6.72 -7.78 -1.94
CA THR A 85 -7.96 -7.08 -2.30
C THR A 85 -9.18 -7.56 -1.51
N GLU A 86 -9.24 -8.84 -1.13
CA GLU A 86 -10.31 -9.37 -0.27
C GLU A 86 -10.30 -8.79 1.16
N LEU A 87 -9.14 -8.31 1.62
CA LEU A 87 -8.94 -7.79 2.97
C LEU A 87 -8.85 -6.25 3.00
N ALA A 88 -9.04 -5.59 1.86
CA ALA A 88 -8.93 -4.14 1.75
C ALA A 88 -10.28 -3.46 2.01
N ASP A 89 -10.26 -2.33 2.70
CA ASP A 89 -11.43 -1.46 2.84
C ASP A 89 -11.70 -0.69 1.53
N PHE A 90 -10.63 -0.33 0.82
CA PHE A 90 -10.70 0.32 -0.49
C PHE A 90 -9.69 -0.26 -1.46
N ILE A 91 -10.05 -0.25 -2.75
CA ILE A 91 -9.18 -0.68 -3.83
C ILE A 91 -9.04 0.47 -4.82
N ILE A 92 -7.79 0.76 -5.22
CA ILE A 92 -7.47 1.66 -6.32
C ILE A 92 -6.95 0.81 -7.48
N HIS A 93 -7.64 0.86 -8.61
CA HIS A 93 -7.22 0.22 -9.85
C HIS A 93 -6.26 1.15 -10.62
N ASN A 94 -4.99 0.76 -10.64
CA ASN A 94 -3.91 1.45 -11.34
C ASN A 94 -3.49 0.71 -12.62
N ASP A 95 -4.48 0.31 -13.41
CA ASP A 95 -4.33 -0.44 -14.66
C ASP A 95 -4.06 0.47 -15.88
N GLY A 96 -4.19 1.79 -15.72
CA GLY A 96 -4.05 2.75 -16.82
C GLY A 96 -5.31 2.95 -17.66
N GLN A 97 -6.43 2.35 -17.28
CA GLN A 97 -7.73 2.49 -17.93
C GLN A 97 -8.63 3.49 -17.17
N GLN A 98 -8.49 3.52 -15.85
CA GLN A 98 -9.28 4.39 -14.98
C GLN A 98 -8.46 5.57 -14.48
N LEU A 99 -9.11 6.73 -14.29
CA LEU A 99 -8.47 7.89 -13.69
C LEU A 99 -8.24 7.66 -12.19
N LEU A 100 -6.98 7.69 -11.77
CA LEU A 100 -6.61 7.55 -10.35
C LEU A 100 -7.18 8.68 -9.50
N ILE A 101 -7.20 9.91 -10.03
CA ILE A 101 -7.65 11.08 -9.28
C ILE A 101 -9.11 10.96 -8.84
N SER A 102 -9.96 10.38 -9.68
CA SER A 102 -11.37 10.16 -9.36
C SER A 102 -11.54 9.15 -8.23
N GLN A 103 -10.82 8.02 -8.30
CA GLN A 103 -10.83 6.98 -7.26
C GLN A 103 -10.31 7.49 -5.92
N VAL A 104 -9.18 8.23 -5.94
CA VAL A 104 -8.59 8.83 -4.74
C VAL A 104 -9.53 9.87 -4.12
N THR A 105 -10.17 10.70 -4.96
CA THR A 105 -11.13 11.70 -4.48
C THR A 105 -12.34 11.04 -3.82
N GLU A 106 -12.87 9.97 -4.41
CA GLU A 106 -14.00 9.23 -3.83
C GLU A 106 -13.65 8.64 -2.46
N ILE A 107 -12.47 8.01 -2.34
CA ILE A 107 -11.99 7.47 -1.06
C ILE A 107 -11.81 8.59 -0.04
N TRP A 108 -11.18 9.71 -0.44
CA TRP A 108 -11.00 10.88 0.42
C TRP A 108 -12.34 11.41 0.96
N GLN A 109 -13.36 11.51 0.11
CA GLN A 109 -14.70 11.97 0.51
C GLN A 109 -15.35 10.99 1.49
N LYS A 110 -15.22 9.68 1.25
CA LYS A 110 -15.74 8.63 2.15
C LYS A 110 -15.07 8.68 3.52
N ILE A 111 -13.76 8.91 3.58
CA ILE A 111 -13.01 8.99 4.84
C ILE A 111 -13.29 10.29 5.60
N THR A 112 -13.34 11.43 4.90
CA THR A 112 -13.49 12.74 5.56
C THR A 112 -14.93 13.19 5.76
N GLY A 113 -15.90 12.52 5.12
CA GLY A 113 -17.30 12.92 5.10
C GLY A 113 -17.57 14.26 4.39
N LYS A 114 -16.58 14.82 3.68
CA LYS A 114 -16.71 16.09 2.95
C LYS A 114 -17.14 15.80 1.51
N ALA A 115 -18.27 16.38 1.08
CA ALA A 115 -18.60 16.48 -0.33
C ALA A 115 -17.85 17.68 -0.95
N ASN A 116 -17.42 17.55 -2.21
CA ASN A 116 -16.86 18.68 -2.97
C ASN A 116 -17.90 19.77 -3.24
#